data_AF-J9FIC9-F1
#
_entry.id   AF-J9FIC9-F1
#
_cell.length_a   1.000
_cell.length_b   1.000
_cell.length_c   1.000
_cell.angle_alpha   90.00
_cell.angle_beta   90.00
_cell.angle_gamma   90.00
#
_symmetry.space_group_name_H-M   'P 1'
#
loop_
_entity.id
_entity.type
_entity.pdbx_description
1 polymer ?
#
loop_
_entity_poly.entity_id
_entity_poly.type
_entity_poly.pdbx_seq_one_letter_code
_entity_poly.pdbx_strand_id
1 'polypeptide(L)'
;MDMEVRQENQVTIEQITTSISDNDTNNSSFIIEGSAKLDSSSPAVAFYNPAQQFNRDLTILVLQQFVEDRKKELEEKKCNEQNGDVEPQAKRSRKLGVRDDSEIRILDALSASGLRAIRFAKEVPYVAKIIANDFSEQAVSSMNKNIEMNGVQNLVESRCGDAV
;
A
#
# COMPACT_ATOMS: atom_id res chain seq x y z
N MET A 1 -33.61 -26.92 21.67
CA MET A 1 -33.15 -25.76 20.88
C MET A 1 -31.94 -25.24 21.63
N ASP A 2 -30.79 -25.88 21.41
CA ASP A 2 -29.57 -25.55 22.16
C ASP A 2 -28.74 -24.57 21.34
N MET A 3 -28.48 -23.41 21.94
CA MET A 3 -27.64 -22.33 21.41
C MET A 3 -26.17 -22.76 21.38
N GLU A 4 -25.53 -22.50 20.24
CA GLU A 4 -24.08 -22.55 20.03
C GLU A 4 -23.33 -21.68 21.05
N VAL A 5 -22.26 -22.23 21.64
CA VAL A 5 -21.12 -21.43 22.12
C VAL A 5 -19.95 -21.79 21.22
N ARG A 6 -19.60 -20.90 20.30
CA ARG A 6 -18.40 -21.03 19.47
C ARG A 6 -17.17 -20.68 20.31
N GLN A 7 -16.25 -21.63 20.43
CA GLN A 7 -14.96 -21.43 21.10
C GLN A 7 -14.08 -20.47 20.29
N GLU A 8 -13.45 -19.54 21.00
CA GLU A 8 -12.50 -18.57 20.46
C GLU A 8 -11.21 -19.28 20.00
N ASN A 9 -10.80 -19.04 18.76
CA ASN A 9 -9.50 -19.47 18.24
C ASN A 9 -8.40 -18.59 18.83
N GLN A 10 -7.57 -19.14 19.72
CA GLN A 10 -6.30 -18.54 20.14
C GLN A 10 -5.29 -18.61 18.98
N VAL A 11 -4.71 -17.45 18.64
CA VAL A 11 -3.63 -17.33 17.66
C VAL A 11 -2.31 -17.57 18.37
N THR A 12 -1.61 -18.66 18.02
CA THR A 12 -0.25 -18.96 18.48
C THR A 12 0.75 -18.08 17.72
N ILE A 13 1.42 -17.17 18.43
CA ILE A 13 2.55 -16.41 17.89
C ILE A 13 3.79 -17.30 18.00
N GLU A 14 4.32 -17.77 16.86
CA GLU A 14 5.62 -18.44 16.82
C GLU A 14 6.74 -17.40 16.98
N GLN A 15 7.41 -17.44 18.14
CA GLN A 15 8.60 -16.64 18.42
C GLN A 15 9.83 -17.32 17.79
N ILE A 16 10.35 -16.75 16.70
CA ILE A 16 11.68 -17.10 16.20
C ILE A 16 12.72 -16.43 17.12
N THR A 17 13.28 -17.21 18.04
CA THR A 17 14.41 -16.79 18.89
C THR A 17 15.71 -17.09 18.15
N THR A 18 16.34 -16.05 17.58
CA THR A 18 17.77 -16.12 17.26
C THR A 18 18.54 -15.56 18.45
N SER A 19 19.40 -16.39 19.03
CA SER A 19 20.26 -16.05 20.16
C SER A 19 21.30 -14.99 19.74
N ILE A 20 21.10 -13.75 20.18
CA ILE A 20 22.15 -12.73 20.25
C ILE A 20 22.07 -12.09 21.64
N SER A 21 23.15 -12.25 22.38
CA SER A 21 23.46 -11.54 23.62
C SER A 21 23.76 -10.08 23.32
N ASP A 22 23.02 -9.15 23.93
CA ASP A 22 23.55 -8.05 24.75
C ASP A 22 22.41 -7.08 25.13
N ASN A 23 22.50 -6.53 26.34
CA ASN A 23 21.51 -5.67 27.00
C ASN A 23 21.19 -4.39 26.21
N ASP A 24 19.96 -4.31 25.68
CA ASP A 24 19.24 -3.04 25.49
C ASP A 24 17.73 -3.28 25.63
N THR A 25 17.12 -2.63 26.61
CA THR A 25 15.70 -2.79 26.98
C THR A 25 14.81 -1.96 26.05
N ASN A 26 14.75 -2.32 24.77
CA ASN A 26 13.70 -1.94 23.83
C ASN A 26 13.60 -3.01 22.74
N ASN A 27 12.99 -4.14 23.08
CA ASN A 27 12.72 -5.21 22.12
C ASN A 27 11.56 -4.81 21.21
N SER A 28 11.79 -3.83 20.32
CA SER A 28 10.87 -3.48 19.24
C SER A 28 10.85 -4.65 18.27
N SER A 29 9.96 -5.62 18.48
CA SER A 29 9.70 -6.62 17.46
C SER A 29 9.03 -5.95 16.25
N PHE A 30 9.26 -6.52 15.07
CA PHE A 30 8.70 -5.97 13.84
C PHE A 30 7.96 -7.08 13.10
N ILE A 31 6.85 -6.72 12.47
CA ILE A 31 6.15 -7.60 11.55
C ILE A 31 6.66 -7.25 10.15
N ILE A 32 7.08 -8.25 9.40
CA ILE A 32 7.57 -8.09 8.02
C ILE A 32 6.63 -8.86 7.10
N GLU A 33 6.10 -8.18 6.09
CA GLU A 33 5.35 -8.80 5.01
C GLU A 33 5.79 -8.22 3.67
N GLY A 34 6.24 -9.10 2.78
CA GLY A 34 6.85 -8.68 1.52
C GLY A 34 8.01 -7.73 1.78
N SER A 35 7.96 -6.55 1.16
CA SER A 35 8.97 -5.52 1.37
C SER A 35 8.64 -4.55 2.52
N ALA A 36 7.47 -4.67 3.15
CA ALA A 36 7.01 -3.74 4.18
C ALA A 36 7.34 -4.20 5.59
N LYS A 37 7.59 -3.23 6.48
CA LYS A 37 7.88 -3.43 7.90
C LYS A 37 6.90 -2.66 8.76
N LEU A 38 6.31 -3.29 9.77
CA LEU A 38 5.43 -2.64 10.76
C LEU A 38 6.03 -2.75 12.16
N ASP A 39 5.82 -1.72 12.97
CA ASP A 39 6.09 -1.74 14.40
C ASP A 39 5.09 -2.64 15.13
N SER A 40 5.55 -3.74 15.74
CA SER A 40 4.69 -4.69 16.46
C SER A 40 4.09 -4.10 17.75
N SER A 41 4.71 -3.06 18.30
CA SER A 41 4.28 -2.41 19.55
C SER A 41 3.14 -1.40 19.33
N SER A 42 2.84 -1.11 18.06
CA SER A 42 1.84 -0.12 17.66
C SER A 42 0.42 -0.71 17.77
N PRO A 43 -0.57 0.05 18.30
CA PRO A 43 -1.96 -0.40 18.37
C PRO A 43 -2.56 -0.82 17.02
N ALA A 44 -2.04 -0.27 15.92
CA ALA A 44 -2.49 -0.62 14.58
C ALA A 44 -2.18 -2.08 14.17
N VAL A 45 -1.32 -2.77 14.91
CA VAL A 45 -1.04 -4.21 14.73
C VAL A 45 -2.26 -5.06 15.03
N ALA A 46 -3.18 -4.59 15.87
CA ALA A 46 -4.45 -5.28 16.13
C ALA A 46 -5.27 -5.50 14.84
N PHE A 47 -5.03 -4.70 13.79
CA PHE A 47 -5.67 -4.85 12.48
C PHE A 47 -4.87 -5.71 11.49
N TYR A 48 -3.66 -6.13 11.86
CA TYR A 48 -2.87 -7.04 11.03
C TYR A 48 -3.46 -8.45 11.09
N ASN A 49 -3.83 -8.98 9.94
CA ASN A 49 -4.30 -10.35 9.77
C ASN A 49 -3.35 -11.13 8.84
N PRO A 50 -2.60 -12.13 9.34
CA PRO A 50 -1.73 -12.97 8.52
C PRO A 50 -2.47 -13.69 7.38
N ALA A 51 -3.71 -14.13 7.62
CA ALA A 51 -4.50 -14.83 6.60
C ALA A 51 -4.82 -13.96 5.37
N GLN A 52 -4.70 -12.64 5.51
CA GLN A 52 -4.92 -11.69 4.42
C GLN A 52 -3.66 -11.41 3.59
N GLN A 53 -2.52 -12.04 3.87
CA GLN A 53 -1.28 -11.87 3.08
C GLN A 53 -1.52 -12.22 1.61
N PHE A 54 -2.21 -13.33 1.34
CA PHE A 54 -2.55 -13.74 -0.03
C PHE A 54 -3.36 -12.68 -0.78
N ASN A 55 -4.35 -12.06 -0.12
CA ASN A 55 -5.15 -11.00 -0.74
C ASN A 55 -4.30 -9.77 -1.06
N ARG A 56 -3.33 -9.44 -0.21
CA ARG A 56 -2.40 -8.33 -0.44
C ARG A 56 -1.44 -8.63 -1.59
N ASP A 57 -0.87 -9.84 -1.63
CA ASP A 57 0.00 -10.29 -2.73
C ASP A 57 -0.73 -10.28 -4.07
N LEU A 58 -1.96 -10.82 -4.11
CA LEU A 58 -2.78 -10.83 -5.31
C LEU A 58 -3.07 -9.41 -5.81
N THR A 59 -3.36 -8.48 -4.90
CA THR A 59 -3.62 -7.08 -5.26
C THR A 59 -2.38 -6.44 -5.88
N ILE A 60 -1.18 -6.70 -5.34
CA ILE A 60 0.08 -6.16 -5.87
C ILE A 60 0.35 -6.71 -7.27
N LEU A 61 0.14 -8.01 -7.47
CA LEU A 61 0.30 -8.63 -8.79
C LEU A 61 -0.63 -8.00 -9.83
N VAL A 62 -1.90 -7.77 -9.47
CA VAL A 62 -2.88 -7.11 -10.35
C VAL A 62 -2.46 -5.68 -10.67
N LEU A 63 -1.97 -4.92 -9.69
CA LEU A 63 -1.50 -3.55 -9.90
C LEU A 63 -0.26 -3.51 -10.81
N GLN A 64 0.69 -4.43 -10.63
CA GLN A 64 1.86 -4.55 -11.51
C GLN A 64 1.45 -4.82 -12.96
N GLN A 65 0.55 -5.80 -13.16
CA GLN A 65 0.04 -6.11 -14.50
C GLN A 65 -0.72 -4.92 -15.12
N PHE A 66 -1.55 -4.24 -14.34
CA PHE A 66 -2.27 -3.05 -14.79
C PHE A 66 -1.32 -1.95 -15.27
N VAL A 67 -0.24 -1.70 -14.54
CA VAL A 67 0.78 -0.70 -14.93
C VAL A 67 1.50 -1.09 -16.22
N GLU A 68 1.86 -2.37 -16.37
CA GLU A 68 2.47 -2.92 -17.58
C GLU A 68 1.55 -2.74 -18.82
N ASP A 69 0.28 -3.11 -18.69
CA ASP A 69 -0.70 -3.01 -19.77
C ASP A 69 -0.95 -1.55 -20.15
N ARG A 70 -1.11 -0.67 -19.15
CA ARG A 70 -1.30 0.76 -19.36
C ARG A 70 -0.12 1.40 -20.09
N LYS A 71 1.10 0.98 -19.79
CA LYS A 71 2.31 1.45 -20.45
C LYS A 71 2.33 1.05 -21.93
N LYS A 72 2.02 -0.21 -22.25
CA LYS A 72 1.93 -0.70 -23.64
C LYS A 72 0.92 0.09 -24.46
N GLU A 73 -0.29 0.32 -23.91
CA GLU A 73 -1.32 1.12 -24.58
C GLU A 73 -0.86 2.56 -24.90
N LEU A 74 -0.04 3.16 -24.03
CA LEU A 74 0.50 4.50 -24.24
C LEU A 74 1.59 4.51 -25.30
N GLU A 75 2.44 3.49 -25.32
CA GLU A 75 3.48 3.32 -26.33
C GLU A 75 2.86 3.12 -27.73
N GLU A 76 1.84 2.28 -27.85
CA GLU A 76 1.11 2.06 -29.11
C GLU A 76 0.45 3.34 -29.64
N LYS A 77 -0.17 4.14 -28.75
CA LYS A 77 -0.77 5.43 -29.14
C LYS A 77 0.28 6.42 -29.66
N LYS A 78 1.44 6.50 -29.01
CA LYS A 78 2.55 7.35 -29.46
C LYS A 78 3.08 6.95 -30.84
N CYS A 79 3.17 5.64 -31.12
CA CYS A 79 3.59 5.13 -32.42
C CYS A 79 2.56 5.42 -33.53
N ASN A 80 1.26 5.39 -33.22
CA ASN A 80 0.20 5.66 -34.19
C ASN A 80 0.08 7.16 -34.52
N GLU A 81 0.28 8.05 -33.53
CA GLU A 81 0.29 9.52 -33.74
C GLU A 81 1.43 10.01 -34.64
N GLN A 82 2.54 9.25 -34.73
CA GLN A 82 3.68 9.61 -35.58
C GLN A 82 3.52 9.18 -37.05
N ASN A 83 2.53 8.33 -37.38
CA ASN A 83 2.41 7.68 -38.67
C ASN A 83 1.15 8.02 -39.51
N GLY A 84 0.27 8.95 -39.08
CA GLY A 84 -0.96 9.27 -39.83
C GLY A 84 -1.47 10.70 -39.67
N ASP A 85 -1.95 11.28 -40.78
CA ASP A 85 -2.50 12.63 -40.97
C ASP A 85 -3.40 13.15 -39.82
N VAL A 86 -3.07 14.33 -39.30
CA VAL A 86 -3.64 14.90 -38.08
C VAL A 86 -4.99 15.58 -38.35
N GLU A 87 -6.09 14.98 -37.91
CA GLU A 87 -7.32 15.72 -37.61
C GLU A 87 -7.23 16.29 -36.18
N PRO A 88 -7.51 17.59 -35.95
CA PRO A 88 -7.21 18.23 -34.68
C PRO A 88 -8.18 17.78 -33.58
N GLN A 89 -7.75 16.85 -32.73
CA GLN A 89 -8.49 16.54 -31.51
C GLN A 89 -8.54 17.75 -30.58
N ALA A 90 -9.76 18.08 -30.14
CA ALA A 90 -10.04 19.18 -29.23
C ALA A 90 -9.10 19.13 -28.02
N LYS A 91 -8.27 20.17 -27.89
CA LYS A 91 -7.36 20.37 -26.77
C LYS A 91 -8.15 20.36 -25.46
N ARG A 92 -8.24 19.20 -24.80
CA ARG A 92 -8.52 19.17 -23.35
C ARG A 92 -7.48 20.05 -22.70
N SER A 93 -7.90 21.09 -22.01
CA SER A 93 -7.03 22.07 -21.35
C SER A 93 -6.18 21.39 -20.28
N ARG A 94 -5.08 20.73 -20.67
CA ARG A 94 -4.06 20.21 -19.76
C ARG A 94 -3.23 21.38 -19.29
N LYS A 95 -3.68 22.03 -18.22
CA LYS A 95 -2.90 23.08 -17.54
C LYS A 95 -2.73 22.69 -16.08
N LEU A 96 -1.81 21.76 -15.80
CA LEU A 96 -0.96 21.71 -14.59
C LEU A 96 0.04 20.54 -14.66
N GLY A 97 1.31 20.86 -14.92
CA GLY A 97 2.45 19.94 -14.80
C GLY A 97 2.57 18.90 -15.92
N VAL A 98 3.78 18.71 -16.44
CA VAL A 98 4.15 17.55 -17.25
C VAL A 98 3.99 16.34 -16.35
N ARG A 99 2.85 15.64 -16.42
CA ARG A 99 2.66 14.37 -15.75
C ARG A 99 3.01 13.29 -16.75
N ASP A 100 3.85 12.35 -16.33
CA ASP A 100 4.08 11.15 -17.13
C ASP A 100 2.76 10.38 -17.17
N ASP A 101 2.17 10.27 -18.35
CA ASP A 101 0.88 9.59 -18.55
C ASP A 101 0.94 8.10 -18.16
N SER A 102 2.15 7.55 -17.97
CA SER A 102 2.39 6.17 -17.51
C SER A 102 2.30 5.99 -16.00
N GLU A 103 2.34 7.07 -15.21
CA GLU A 103 2.26 6.97 -13.76
C GLU A 103 0.82 6.77 -13.26
N ILE A 104 0.68 5.96 -12.21
CA ILE A 104 -0.60 5.71 -11.56
C ILE A 104 -0.68 6.38 -10.18
N ARG A 105 -1.91 6.69 -9.76
CA ARG A 105 -2.21 7.13 -8.40
C ARG A 105 -3.16 6.14 -7.75
N ILE A 106 -2.87 5.77 -6.51
CA ILE A 106 -3.58 4.71 -5.79
C ILE A 106 -4.24 5.31 -4.55
N LEU A 107 -5.46 4.87 -4.25
CA LEU A 107 -6.14 5.15 -2.98
C LEU A 107 -6.27 3.84 -2.21
N ASP A 108 -5.75 3.83 -1.00
CA ASP A 108 -6.06 2.83 0.01
C ASP A 108 -7.04 3.46 1.03
N ALA A 109 -8.34 3.24 0.83
CA ALA A 109 -9.40 3.99 1.51
C ALA A 109 -9.58 3.63 3.00
N LEU A 110 -9.25 2.39 3.38
CA LEU A 110 -9.35 1.84 4.74
C LEU A 110 -8.02 1.15 5.06
N SER A 111 -7.03 1.96 5.40
CA SER A 111 -5.63 1.57 5.38
C SER A 111 -5.13 1.00 6.71
N ALA A 112 -5.82 1.28 7.82
CA ALA A 112 -5.45 0.90 9.17
C ALA A 112 -3.98 1.21 9.48
N SER A 113 -3.10 0.21 9.48
CA SER A 113 -1.66 0.35 9.73
C SER A 113 -0.87 0.93 8.56
N GLY A 114 -1.47 1.08 7.38
CA GLY A 114 -0.79 1.51 6.16
C GLY A 114 -0.09 0.40 5.38
N LEU A 115 -0.22 -0.88 5.81
CA LEU A 115 0.57 -1.98 5.26
C LEU A 115 0.42 -2.12 3.73
N ARG A 116 -0.81 -2.07 3.20
CA ARG A 116 -1.05 -2.17 1.76
C ARG A 116 -0.45 -0.99 1.02
N ALA A 117 -0.72 0.24 1.48
CA ALA A 117 -0.15 1.45 0.90
C ALA A 117 1.39 1.42 0.85
N ILE A 118 2.03 0.96 1.92
CA ILE A 118 3.50 0.82 1.98
C ILE A 118 3.98 -0.22 0.97
N ARG A 119 3.34 -1.39 0.90
CA ARG A 119 3.69 -2.42 -0.08
C ARG A 119 3.50 -1.92 -1.51
N PHE A 120 2.41 -1.20 -1.81
CA PHE A 120 2.21 -0.57 -3.12
C PHE A 120 3.37 0.35 -3.49
N ALA A 121 3.84 1.19 -2.56
CA ALA A 121 4.95 2.10 -2.79
C ALA A 121 6.28 1.39 -3.09
N LYS A 122 6.50 0.19 -2.51
CA LYS A 122 7.77 -0.55 -2.63
C LYS A 122 7.77 -1.59 -3.74
N GLU A 123 6.61 -2.13 -4.08
CA GLU A 123 6.48 -3.32 -4.93
C GLU A 123 5.80 -3.01 -6.27
N VAL A 124 5.06 -1.91 -6.41
CA VAL A 124 4.41 -1.53 -7.67
C VAL A 124 5.21 -0.41 -8.36
N PRO A 125 5.66 -0.59 -9.60
CA PRO A 125 6.41 0.43 -10.34
C PRO A 125 5.50 1.56 -10.85
N TYR A 126 6.09 2.70 -11.22
CA TYR A 126 5.39 3.85 -11.82
C TYR A 126 4.25 4.41 -10.96
N VAL A 127 4.37 4.33 -9.64
CA VAL A 127 3.42 4.97 -8.72
C VAL A 127 3.83 6.43 -8.50
N ALA A 128 2.98 7.37 -8.89
CA ALA A 128 3.20 8.80 -8.62
C ALA A 128 2.81 9.20 -7.19
N LYS A 129 1.72 8.63 -6.67
CA LYS A 129 1.18 8.98 -5.35
C LYS A 129 0.24 7.90 -4.82
N ILE A 130 0.30 7.66 -3.52
CA ILE A 130 -0.63 6.82 -2.78
C ILE A 130 -1.27 7.67 -1.68
N ILE A 131 -2.60 7.65 -1.61
CA ILE A 131 -3.34 8.19 -0.47
C ILE A 131 -3.74 7.02 0.41
N ALA A 132 -3.32 7.04 1.67
CA ALA A 132 -3.66 6.02 2.65
C ALA A 132 -4.61 6.64 3.69
N ASN A 133 -5.90 6.33 3.59
CA ASN A 133 -6.94 6.91 4.42
C ASN A 133 -7.35 5.93 5.54
N ASP A 134 -7.64 6.48 6.72
CA ASP A 134 -8.39 5.78 7.76
C ASP A 134 -9.26 6.76 8.53
N PHE A 135 -10.32 6.29 9.16
CA PHE A 135 -11.18 7.12 9.99
C PHE A 135 -10.57 7.38 11.38
N SER A 136 -9.75 6.45 11.88
CA SER A 136 -9.17 6.53 13.22
C SER A 136 -7.88 7.36 13.23
N GLU A 137 -7.87 8.46 13.98
CA GLU A 137 -6.65 9.25 14.22
C GLU A 137 -5.51 8.40 14.80
N GLN A 138 -5.83 7.42 15.64
CA GLN A 138 -4.86 6.50 16.20
C GLN A 138 -4.23 5.62 15.10
N ALA A 139 -5.04 5.11 14.17
CA ALA A 139 -4.55 4.35 13.04
C ALA A 139 -3.67 5.21 12.13
N VAL A 140 -4.09 6.45 11.84
CA VAL A 140 -3.31 7.42 11.05
C VAL A 140 -1.96 7.75 11.69
N SER A 141 -1.92 7.97 13.01
CA SER A 141 -0.67 8.19 13.75
C SER A 141 0.28 7.00 13.64
N SER A 142 -0.23 5.78 13.82
CA SER A 142 0.54 4.55 13.64
C SER A 142 1.02 4.36 12.21
N MET A 143 0.16 4.65 11.23
CA MET A 143 0.46 4.58 9.81
C MET A 143 1.57 5.56 9.40
N ASN A 144 1.56 6.80 9.93
CA ASN A 144 2.64 7.76 9.69
C ASN A 144 4.01 7.22 10.13
N LYS A 145 4.08 6.61 11.33
CA LYS A 145 5.32 5.97 11.80
C LYS A 145 5.77 4.85 10.88
N ASN A 146 4.84 4.02 10.41
CA ASN A 146 5.15 2.92 9.49
C ASN A 146 5.62 3.46 8.12
N ILE A 147 5.01 4.53 7.60
CA ILE A 147 5.42 5.17 6.34
C ILE A 147 6.87 5.68 6.45
N GLU A 148 7.19 6.42 7.51
CA GLU A 148 8.55 6.93 7.76
C GLU A 148 9.55 5.78 7.95
N MET A 149 9.19 4.76 8.73
CA MET A 149 10.03 3.58 8.96
C MET A 149 10.38 2.82 7.67
N ASN A 150 9.49 2.86 6.67
CA ASN A 150 9.72 2.22 5.38
C ASN A 150 10.37 3.14 4.34
N GLY A 151 10.56 4.43 4.65
CA GLY A 151 11.18 5.40 3.75
C GLY A 151 10.33 5.76 2.53
N VAL A 152 8.99 5.69 2.64
CA VAL A 152 8.06 5.87 1.52
C VAL A 152 7.22 7.16 1.60
N GLN A 153 7.59 8.09 2.48
CA GLN A 153 6.91 9.38 2.70
C GLN A 153 6.84 10.29 1.47
N ASN A 154 7.70 10.06 0.47
CA ASN A 154 7.66 10.79 -0.80
C ASN A 154 6.54 10.30 -1.74
N LEU A 155 6.02 9.08 -1.53
CA LEU A 155 4.97 8.48 -2.35
C LEU A 155 3.65 8.35 -1.59
N VAL A 156 3.70 8.00 -0.31
CA VAL A 156 2.52 7.71 0.51
C VAL A 156 2.19 8.91 1.39
N GLU A 157 0.96 9.41 1.26
CA GLU A 157 0.40 10.44 2.14
C GLU A 157 -0.78 9.86 2.91
N SER A 158 -0.72 9.96 4.24
CA SER A 158 -1.82 9.54 5.10
C SER A 158 -2.92 10.62 5.19
N ARG A 159 -4.16 10.18 5.38
CA ARG A 159 -5.33 11.03 5.61
C ARG A 159 -6.22 10.45 6.70
N CYS A 160 -6.82 11.35 7.48
CA CYS A 160 -7.86 11.02 8.45
C CYS A 160 -9.19 11.47 7.87
N GLY A 161 -10.10 10.54 7.58
CA GLY A 161 -11.36 10.88 6.93
C GLY A 161 -12.30 9.69 6.77
N ASP A 162 -13.58 10.01 6.58
CA ASP A 162 -14.58 9.02 6.18
C ASP A 162 -14.34 8.61 4.72
N ALA A 163 -14.52 7.32 4.45
CA ALA A 163 -14.35 6.71 3.13
C ALA A 163 -15.68 6.57 2.37
N VAL A 164 -16.80 7.00 2.95
CA VAL A 164 -18.16 6.93 2.39
C VAL A 164 -18.80 8.30 2.25
#